data_AF-A0A7W7K9Q0-F1
#
_entry.id   AF-A0A7W7K9Q0-F1
#
_cell.length_a   1.000
_cell.length_b   1.000
_cell.length_c   1.000
_cell.angle_alpha   90.00
_cell.angle_beta   90.00
_cell.angle_gamma   90.00
#
_symmetry.space_group_name_H-M   'P 1'
#
loop_
_entity.id
_entity.type
_entity.pdbx_description
1 polymer ?
#
loop_
_entity_poly.entity_id
_entity_poly.type
_entity_poly.pdbx_seq_one_letter_code
_entity_poly.pdbx_strand_id
1 'polypeptide(L)'
;MSRVSLTVTALLLLTGCQAQPSAEQPASEPQSFAALTRIETSRIELPADEETFGQGTHADLLNRSCLACHSTSMVRYQPPLTRKQWTATVTKMRDAYGAPFEAEETEAIVDALMATAPAKK
;
A
#
# COMPACT_ATOMS: atom_id res chain seq x y z
N MET A 1 -37.40 -29.21 -52.01
CA MET A 1 -36.92 -30.50 -51.45
C MET A 1 -35.57 -30.17 -50.83
N SER A 2 -35.38 -30.01 -49.52
CA SER A 2 -35.68 -30.94 -48.44
C SER A 2 -35.89 -30.18 -47.12
N ARG A 3 -36.80 -30.67 -46.27
CA ARG A 3 -37.07 -30.18 -44.92
C ARG A 3 -36.16 -30.92 -43.94
N VAL A 4 -35.51 -30.24 -43.00
CA VAL A 4 -34.97 -30.90 -41.79
C VAL A 4 -35.17 -30.00 -40.56
N SER A 5 -36.06 -30.47 -39.69
CA SER A 5 -36.21 -30.33 -38.23
C SER A 5 -35.43 -29.21 -37.53
N LEU A 6 -36.07 -28.19 -36.95
CA LEU A 6 -36.86 -28.18 -35.71
C LEU A 6 -36.24 -28.93 -34.52
N THR A 7 -35.93 -28.15 -33.47
CA THR A 7 -35.97 -28.52 -32.04
C THR A 7 -35.04 -29.62 -31.54
N VAL A 8 -33.77 -29.32 -31.22
CA VAL A 8 -33.08 -29.89 -30.04
C VAL A 8 -31.89 -29.01 -29.66
N THR A 9 -32.07 -27.99 -28.81
CA THR A 9 -30.98 -27.54 -27.90
C THR A 9 -31.48 -26.62 -26.77
N ALA A 10 -32.70 -26.85 -26.26
CA ALA A 10 -33.22 -26.15 -25.08
C ALA A 10 -33.08 -27.00 -23.79
N LEU A 11 -32.08 -27.89 -23.71
CA LEU A 11 -31.94 -28.82 -22.59
C LEU A 11 -30.47 -29.11 -22.23
N LEU A 12 -29.64 -28.06 -22.15
CA LEU A 12 -28.24 -28.17 -21.70
C LEU A 12 -27.90 -27.14 -20.60
N LEU A 13 -28.89 -26.70 -19.83
CA LEU A 13 -28.70 -25.74 -18.72
C LEU A 13 -29.16 -26.28 -17.35
N LEU A 14 -29.34 -27.60 -17.18
CA LEU A 14 -29.75 -28.18 -15.88
C LEU A 14 -28.78 -29.20 -15.25
N THR A 15 -27.59 -29.44 -15.82
CA THR A 15 -26.64 -30.45 -15.30
C THR A 15 -25.45 -29.89 -14.52
N GLY A 16 -25.53 -28.65 -14.05
CA GLY A 16 -24.41 -27.97 -13.38
C GLY A 16 -24.20 -28.23 -11.88
N CYS A 17 -25.02 -29.08 -11.23
CA CYS A 17 -24.80 -29.46 -9.83
C CYS A 17 -24.21 -30.87 -9.73
N GLN A 18 -22.99 -31.05 -10.24
CA GLN A 18 -22.18 -32.19 -9.83
C GLN A 18 -21.48 -31.75 -8.53
N ALA A 19 -21.87 -32.35 -7.40
CA ALA A 19 -21.09 -32.25 -6.18
C ALA A 19 -19.71 -32.84 -6.49
N GLN A 20 -18.70 -31.99 -6.65
CA GLN A 20 -17.33 -32.45 -6.71
C GLN A 20 -17.08 -33.21 -5.40
N PRO A 21 -16.68 -34.49 -5.43
CA PRO A 21 -16.05 -35.07 -4.26
C PRO A 21 -14.83 -34.19 -4.00
N SER A 22 -14.88 -33.43 -2.91
CA SER A 22 -13.67 -32.87 -2.33
C SER A 22 -12.84 -34.09 -1.96
N ALA A 23 -11.91 -34.45 -2.85
CA ALA A 23 -10.77 -35.23 -2.41
C ALA A 23 -10.16 -34.40 -1.29
N GLU A 24 -10.26 -34.91 -0.06
CA GLU A 24 -9.52 -34.40 1.08
C GLU A 24 -8.07 -34.27 0.60
N GLN A 25 -7.64 -33.04 0.36
CA GLN A 25 -6.25 -32.78 0.04
C GLN A 25 -5.50 -33.18 1.32
N PRO A 26 -4.63 -34.22 1.30
CA PRO A 26 -3.86 -34.54 2.48
C PRO A 26 -3.17 -33.26 2.91
N ALA A 27 -3.36 -32.90 4.19
CA ALA A 27 -2.73 -31.73 4.77
C ALA A 27 -1.26 -31.76 4.37
N SER A 28 -0.83 -30.73 3.63
CA SER A 28 0.57 -30.61 3.24
C SER A 28 1.39 -30.56 4.52
N GLU A 29 2.36 -31.46 4.64
CA GLU A 29 3.34 -31.40 5.72
C GLU A 29 3.97 -30.01 5.76
N PRO A 30 4.33 -29.48 6.94
CA PRO A 30 5.01 -28.20 7.02
C PRO A 30 6.28 -28.28 6.19
N GLN A 31 6.34 -27.52 5.09
CA GLN A 31 7.49 -27.49 4.21
C GLN A 31 8.68 -26.93 5.00
N SER A 32 9.59 -27.81 5.43
CA SER A 32 10.82 -27.39 6.09
C SER A 32 11.71 -26.69 5.06
N PHE A 33 12.07 -25.43 5.31
CA PHE A 33 13.08 -24.74 4.50
C PHE A 33 14.40 -25.53 4.55
N ALA A 34 14.97 -25.83 3.39
CA ALA A 34 16.27 -26.46 3.29
C ALA A 34 17.35 -25.57 3.92
N ALA A 35 18.34 -26.17 4.56
CA ALA A 35 19.44 -25.44 5.18
C ALA A 35 20.21 -24.60 4.13
N LEU A 36 20.45 -23.32 4.44
CA LEU A 36 21.27 -22.44 3.61
C LEU A 36 22.71 -22.98 3.59
N THR A 37 23.17 -23.46 2.43
CA THR A 37 24.51 -24.05 2.27
C THR A 37 25.58 -23.03 1.87
N ARG A 38 25.19 -21.84 1.39
CA ARG A 38 26.08 -20.77 0.94
C ARG A 38 25.38 -19.41 0.93
N ILE A 39 26.09 -18.36 1.36
CA ILE A 39 25.67 -16.96 1.26
C ILE A 39 26.66 -16.26 0.32
N GLU A 40 26.16 -15.65 -0.75
CA GLU A 40 26.94 -14.87 -1.71
C GLU A 40 26.65 -13.37 -1.52
N THR A 41 27.68 -12.53 -1.63
CA THR A 41 27.49 -11.08 -1.65
C THR A 41 26.96 -10.65 -3.01
N SER A 42 25.89 -9.87 -3.01
CA SER A 42 25.35 -9.21 -4.21
C SER A 42 25.21 -7.72 -3.95
N ARG A 43 25.55 -6.90 -4.95
CA ARG A 43 25.26 -5.47 -4.95
C ARG A 43 23.92 -5.25 -5.64
N ILE A 44 23.07 -4.46 -5.00
CA ILE A 44 21.81 -3.97 -5.57
C ILE A 44 21.94 -2.45 -5.65
N GLU A 45 21.77 -1.91 -6.85
CA GLU A 45 21.69 -0.46 -7.07
C GLU A 45 20.23 -0.03 -6.95
N LEU A 46 19.95 0.96 -6.10
CA LEU A 46 18.61 1.50 -5.94
C LEU A 46 18.40 2.67 -6.91
N PRO A 47 17.18 2.86 -7.45
CA PRO A 47 16.87 4.07 -8.20
C PRO A 47 16.94 5.29 -7.29
N ALA A 48 17.29 6.45 -7.86
CA ALA A 48 17.26 7.72 -7.13
C ALA A 48 15.82 8.12 -6.75
N ASP A 49 15.65 8.61 -5.52
CA ASP A 49 14.41 9.20 -5.00
C ASP A 49 14.75 10.53 -4.31
N GLU A 50 14.68 11.60 -5.08
CA GLU A 50 15.03 12.98 -4.65
C GLU A 50 13.78 13.89 -4.58
N GLU A 51 12.58 13.31 -4.59
CA GLU A 51 11.34 14.09 -4.60
C GLU A 51 11.16 14.83 -3.26
N THR A 52 10.92 16.14 -3.34
CA THR A 52 10.64 17.01 -2.18
C THR A 52 9.18 17.49 -2.19
N PHE A 53 8.74 18.15 -1.11
CA PHE A 53 7.41 18.76 -1.08
C PHE A 53 7.26 19.98 -2.00
N GLY A 54 8.33 20.38 -2.70
CA GLY A 54 8.40 21.60 -3.51
C GLY A 54 9.01 22.75 -2.73
N GLN A 55 8.62 23.98 -3.08
CA GLN A 55 9.10 25.22 -2.48
C GLN A 55 7.95 25.98 -1.79
N GLY A 56 8.30 26.83 -0.82
CA GLY A 56 7.37 27.71 -0.12
C GLY A 56 7.21 27.31 1.35
N THR A 57 6.62 28.20 2.16
CA THR A 57 6.62 28.08 3.63
C THR A 57 6.14 26.73 4.16
N HIS A 58 5.04 26.18 3.60
CA HIS A 58 4.55 24.86 3.97
C HIS A 58 5.47 23.74 3.48
N ALA A 59 5.98 23.81 2.25
CA ALA A 59 6.88 22.80 1.71
C ALA A 59 8.22 22.77 2.46
N ASP A 60 8.78 23.94 2.79
CA ASP A 60 10.04 24.07 3.53
C ASP A 60 9.92 23.49 4.95
N LEU A 61 8.76 23.70 5.60
CA LEU A 61 8.42 23.05 6.88
C LEU A 61 8.38 21.53 6.74
N LEU A 62 7.67 20.99 5.75
CA LEU A 62 7.59 19.54 5.55
C LEU A 62 8.93 18.92 5.16
N ASN A 63 9.72 19.60 4.33
CA ASN A 63 11.04 19.16 3.91
C ASN A 63 11.99 19.02 5.12
N ARG A 64 11.99 20.00 6.05
CA ARG A 64 12.84 19.90 7.25
C ARG A 64 12.35 18.89 8.27
N SER A 65 11.03 18.74 8.42
CA SER A 65 10.43 17.96 9.53
C SER A 65 10.17 16.50 9.17
N CYS A 66 10.00 16.16 7.89
CA CYS A 66 9.53 14.83 7.48
C CYS A 66 10.52 14.02 6.64
N LEU A 67 11.56 14.63 6.06
CA LEU A 67 12.46 13.94 5.11
C LEU A 67 13.77 13.44 5.71
N ALA A 68 13.94 13.54 7.03
CA ALA A 68 15.13 13.04 7.72
C ALA A 68 15.22 11.50 7.74
N CYS A 69 14.08 10.80 7.65
CA CYS A 69 14.03 9.35 7.87
C CYS A 69 13.45 8.55 6.69
N HIS A 70 12.62 9.15 5.84
CA HIS A 70 11.99 8.50 4.70
C HIS A 70 11.71 9.52 3.59
N SER A 71 11.44 9.05 2.37
CA SER A 71 11.10 9.94 1.25
C SER A 71 9.68 10.52 1.38
N THR A 72 9.38 11.52 0.55
CA THR A 72 8.06 12.18 0.48
C THR A 72 6.94 11.22 0.13
N SER A 73 7.25 10.15 -0.62
CA SER A 73 6.29 9.14 -1.05
C SER A 73 5.51 8.52 0.12
N MET A 74 6.17 8.28 1.26
CA MET A 74 5.53 7.68 2.45
C MET A 74 4.44 8.59 3.03
N VAL A 75 4.58 9.90 2.87
CA VAL A 75 3.60 10.91 3.29
C VAL A 75 2.51 11.08 2.23
N ARG A 76 2.90 11.14 0.95
CA ARG A 76 1.98 11.38 -0.18
C ARG A 76 1.06 10.19 -0.49
N TYR A 77 1.49 8.97 -0.16
CA TYR A 77 0.71 7.76 -0.41
C TYR A 77 -0.31 7.43 0.70
N GLN A 78 -0.44 8.29 1.71
CA GLN A 78 -1.50 8.15 2.70
C GLN A 78 -2.87 8.38 2.05
N PRO A 79 -3.92 7.64 2.47
CA PRO A 79 -5.28 7.98 2.07
C PRO A 79 -5.64 9.39 2.56
N PRO A 80 -6.72 10.01 2.06
CA PRO A 80 -7.19 11.28 2.60
C PRO A 80 -7.43 11.17 4.11
N LEU A 81 -6.59 11.82 4.91
CA LEU A 81 -6.68 11.83 6.37
C LEU A 81 -7.35 13.10 6.86
N THR A 82 -8.13 12.96 7.93
CA THR A 82 -8.64 14.11 8.69
C THR A 82 -7.49 14.78 9.45
N ARG A 83 -7.67 16.05 9.84
CA ARG A 83 -6.74 16.77 10.71
C ARG A 83 -6.36 15.96 11.95
N LYS A 84 -7.33 15.38 12.65
CA LYS A 84 -7.09 14.55 13.85
C LYS A 84 -6.18 13.36 13.57
N GLN A 85 -6.35 12.71 12.42
CA GLN A 85 -5.49 11.59 12.02
C GLN A 85 -4.07 12.07 11.68
N TRP A 86 -3.94 13.21 10.98
CA TRP A 86 -2.62 13.81 10.75
C TRP A 86 -1.93 14.22 12.04
N THR A 87 -2.62 14.86 12.98
CA THR A 87 -2.07 15.19 14.30
C THR A 87 -1.56 13.94 15.02
N ALA A 88 -2.33 12.85 15.01
CA ALA A 88 -1.88 11.59 15.60
C ALA A 88 -0.63 11.02 14.90
N THR A 89 -0.57 11.08 13.57
CA THR A 89 0.60 10.63 12.79
C THR A 89 1.83 11.48 13.06
N VAL A 90 1.72 12.81 13.02
CA VAL A 90 2.84 13.73 13.26
C VAL A 90 3.37 13.59 14.69
N THR A 91 2.48 13.54 15.68
CA THR A 91 2.84 13.26 17.07
C THR A 91 3.56 11.91 17.22
N LYS A 92 3.10 10.87 16.51
CA LYS A 92 3.79 9.57 16.48
C LYS A 92 5.20 9.69 15.91
N MET A 93 5.40 10.46 14.83
CA MET A 93 6.73 10.64 14.24
C MET A 93 7.70 11.28 15.23
N ARG A 94 7.24 12.28 15.98
CA ARG A 94 8.02 12.93 17.04
C ARG A 94 8.30 11.98 18.20
N ASP A 95 7.25 11.46 18.84
CA ASP A 95 7.37 10.80 20.15
C ASP A 95 7.89 9.37 20.05
N ALA A 96 7.47 8.61 19.03
CA ALA A 96 7.82 7.20 18.89
C ALA A 96 9.02 6.99 17.95
N TYR A 97 9.21 7.85 16.97
CA TYR A 97 10.28 7.70 15.97
C TYR A 97 11.38 8.76 16.05
N GLY A 98 11.25 9.76 16.93
CA GLY A 98 12.30 10.73 17.21
C GLY A 98 12.51 11.77 16.10
N ALA A 99 11.45 12.09 15.33
CA ALA A 99 11.54 13.13 14.32
C ALA A 99 11.96 14.49 14.94
N PRO A 100 12.92 15.22 14.34
CA PRO A 100 13.60 16.34 14.99
C PRO A 100 12.82 17.65 14.85
N PHE A 101 11.68 17.77 15.53
CA PHE A 101 10.91 19.02 15.63
C PHE A 101 10.23 19.14 17.00
N GLU A 102 9.98 20.37 17.42
CA GLU A 102 9.42 20.65 18.74
C GLU A 102 7.92 20.40 18.80
N ALA A 103 7.38 20.19 20.01
CA ALA A 103 5.96 19.88 20.18
C ALA A 103 5.05 21.00 19.65
N GLU A 104 5.48 22.24 19.79
CA GLU A 104 4.81 23.46 19.36
C GLU A 104 4.68 23.55 17.83
N GLU A 105 5.56 22.87 17.07
CA GLU A 105 5.52 22.86 15.60
C GLU A 105 4.46 21.90 15.05
N THR A 106 3.92 21.01 15.87
CA THR A 106 2.98 19.95 15.44
C THR A 106 1.79 20.49 14.66
N GLU A 107 1.13 21.53 15.17
CA GLU A 107 -0.06 22.09 14.50
C GLU A 107 0.29 22.75 13.16
N ALA A 108 1.43 23.44 13.08
CA ALA A 108 1.89 24.05 11.84
C ALA A 108 2.23 23.00 10.77
N ILE A 109 2.83 21.86 11.18
CA ILE A 109 3.11 20.74 10.29
C ILE A 109 1.80 20.11 9.79
N VAL A 110 0.83 19.93 10.67
CA VAL A 110 -0.49 19.41 10.29
C VAL A 110 -1.20 20.36 9.33
N ASP A 111 -1.13 21.68 9.55
CA ASP A 111 -1.64 22.68 8.61
C ASP A 111 -1.00 22.56 7.22
N ALA A 112 0.32 22.43 7.17
CA ALA A 112 1.05 22.24 5.92
C ALA A 112 0.65 20.94 5.19
N LEU A 113 0.44 19.84 5.92
CA LEU A 113 -0.05 18.57 5.35
C LEU A 113 -1.48 18.69 4.82
N MET A 114 -2.37 19.36 5.56
CA MET A 114 -3.75 19.61 5.12
C MET A 114 -3.80 20.50 3.87
N ALA A 115 -2.88 21.45 3.74
CA ALA A 115 -2.77 22.33 2.58
C ALA A 115 -2.17 21.67 1.33
N THR A 116 -1.40 20.59 1.50
CA THR A 116 -0.71 19.86 0.42
C THR A 116 -1.35 18.52 0.07
N ALA A 117 -2.43 18.14 0.77
CA ALA A 117 -3.19 16.93 0.48
C ALA A 117 -3.79 16.98 -0.93
N PRO A 118 -3.70 15.89 -1.72
CA PRO A 118 -4.33 15.84 -3.04
C PRO A 118 -5.85 15.99 -2.89
N ALA A 119 -6.44 16.89 -3.67
CA ALA A 119 -7.89 17.06 -3.71
C ALA A 119 -8.58 15.73 -4.07
N LYS A 120 -9.72 15.45 -3.41
CA LYS A 120 -10.61 14.35 -3.82
C LYS A 120 -10.95 14.55 -5.31
N LYS A 121 -10.61 13.56 -6.14
CA LYS A 121 -11.23 13.43 -7.47
C LYS A 121 -12.66 12.96 -7.31
#